data_AF-A0A838WSE6-F1
#
_entry.id   AF-A0A838WSE6-F1
#
_cell.length_a   1.000
_cell.length_b   1.000
_cell.length_c   1.000
_cell.angle_alpha   90.00
_cell.angle_beta   90.00
_cell.angle_gamma   90.00
#
_symmetry.space_group_name_H-M   'P 1'
#
loop_
_entity.id
_entity.type
_entity.pdbx_description
1 polymer ?
#
loop_
_entity_poly.entity_id
_entity_poly.type
_entity_poly.pdbx_seq_one_letter_code
_entity_poly.pdbx_strand_id
1 'polypeptide(L)' 'TRAVVLVDEYDKPILDNIDNPNIAAEMREGLKNLYSVLKGQDANLQFVFMTGVTKFSKVSLFSG' A
#
# COMPACT_ATOMS: atom_id res chain seq x y z
N THR A 1 -13.69 -1.24 20.63
CA THR A 1 -13.66 -2.15 19.46
C THR A 1 -12.49 -1.73 18.58
N ARG A 2 -11.81 -2.69 17.93
CA ARG A 2 -10.70 -2.38 17.00
C ARG A 2 -11.21 -2.43 15.56
N ALA A 3 -10.69 -1.57 14.70
CA ALA A 3 -11.13 -1.47 13.30
C ALA A 3 -10.46 -2.52 12.41
N VAL A 4 -11.11 -2.88 11.31
CA VAL A 4 -10.57 -3.71 10.24
C VAL A 4 -10.43 -2.84 9.00
N VAL A 5 -9.29 -2.92 8.33
CA VAL A 5 -9.03 -2.18 7.08
C VAL A 5 -8.85 -3.18 5.95
N LEU A 6 -9.65 -3.01 4.90
CA LEU A 6 -9.56 -3.76 3.65
C LEU A 6 -9.24 -2.78 2.53
N VAL A 7 -8.12 -2.99 1.83
CA VAL A 7 -7.73 -2.17 0.67
C VAL A 7 -7.72 -3.06 -0.57
N ASP A 8 -8.60 -2.79 -1.52
CA ASP A 8 -8.60 -3.50 -2.78
C ASP A 8 -7.68 -2.84 -3.81
N GLU A 9 -7.13 -3.66 -4.71
CA GLU A 9 -6.29 -3.24 -5.84
C GLU A 9 -5.27 -2.13 -5.51
N TYR A 10 -4.55 -2.26 -4.39
CA TYR A 10 -3.72 -1.15 -3.86
C TYR A 10 -2.62 -0.69 -4.83
N ASP A 11 -2.15 -1.57 -5.71
CA ASP A 11 -1.10 -1.32 -6.69
C ASP A 11 -1.62 -0.77 -8.03
N LYS A 12 -2.94 -0.69 -8.24
CA LYS A 12 -3.55 -0.20 -9.49
C LYS A 12 -3.02 1.17 -9.93
N PRO A 13 -2.88 2.19 -9.06
CA PRO A 13 -2.37 3.49 -9.49
C PRO A 13 -0.91 3.44 -9.97
N ILE A 14 -0.10 2.51 -9.45
CA ILE A 14 1.27 2.30 -9.92
C ILE A 14 1.24 1.65 -11.31
N LEU A 15 0.38 0.65 -11.50
CA LEU A 15 0.25 -0.11 -12.73
C LEU A 15 -0.29 0.73 -13.88
N ASP A 16 -1.30 1.56 -13.61
CA ASP A 16 -1.89 2.49 -14.58
C ASP A 16 -0.87 3.51 -15.09
N ASN A 17 0.23 3.71 -14.36
CA ASN A 17 1.30 4.66 -14.67
C ASN A 17 2.65 4.00 -14.91
N ILE A 18 2.69 2.70 -15.26
CA ILE A 18 3.95 1.96 -15.42
C ILE A 18 4.89 2.55 -16.48
N ASP A 19 4.31 3.18 -17.52
CA ASP A 19 5.06 3.86 -18.60
C ASP A 19 5.51 5.28 -18.22
N ASN A 20 5.10 5.78 -17.04
CA ASN A 20 5.54 7.06 -16.49
C ASN A 20 6.21 6.86 -15.12
N PRO A 21 7.54 6.60 -15.08
CA PRO A 21 8.26 6.26 -13.86
C PRO A 21 8.16 7.29 -12.74
N ASN A 22 8.05 8.58 -13.07
CA ASN A 22 7.95 9.64 -12.07
C ASN A 22 6.62 9.59 -11.34
N ILE A 23 5.51 9.43 -12.08
CA ILE A 23 4.17 9.29 -11.48
C ILE A 23 4.09 7.97 -10.71
N ALA A 24 4.60 6.86 -11.27
CA ALA A 24 4.63 5.58 -10.58
C ALA A 24 5.43 5.64 -9.25
N ALA A 25 6.53 6.40 -9.20
CA ALA A 25 7.31 6.62 -7.99
C ALA A 25 6.53 7.44 -6.95
N GLU A 26 5.85 8.50 -7.37
CA GLU A 26 4.98 9.30 -6.49
C GLU A 26 3.84 8.45 -5.90
N MET A 27 3.18 7.62 -6.71
CA MET A 27 2.14 6.70 -6.24
C MET A 27 2.67 5.69 -5.23
N ARG A 28 3.89 5.15 -5.46
CA ARG A 28 4.57 4.26 -4.49
C ARG A 28 4.83 4.95 -3.16
N GLU A 29 5.29 6.20 -3.19
CA GLU A 29 5.55 6.97 -1.96
C GLU A 29 4.25 7.28 -1.21
N GLY A 30 3.18 7.64 -1.93
CA GLY A 30 1.84 7.82 -1.35
C GLY A 30 1.35 6.56 -0.62
N LEU A 31 1.52 5.39 -1.23
CA LEU A 31 1.18 4.12 -0.60
C LEU A 31 2.02 3.85 0.66
N LYS A 32 3.34 4.09 0.62
CA LYS A 32 4.23 3.97 1.79
C LYS A 32 3.79 4.88 2.95
N ASN A 33 3.32 6.09 2.65
CA ASN A 33 2.79 7.00 3.66
C ASN A 33 1.49 6.47 4.28
N LEU A 34 0.56 5.94 3.48
CA LEU A 34 -0.66 5.28 3.99
C LEU A 34 -0.31 4.13 4.95
N TYR A 35 0.65 3.29 4.58
CA TYR A 35 1.14 2.20 5.43
C TYR A 35 1.71 2.70 6.76
N SER A 36 2.49 3.76 6.72
CA SER A 36 3.13 4.33 7.90
C SER A 36 2.08 4.82 8.91
N VAL A 37 1.00 5.43 8.42
CA VAL A 37 -0.15 5.84 9.25
C VAL A 37 -0.85 4.62 9.85
N LEU A 38 -1.16 3.60 9.05
CA LEU A 38 -1.81 2.37 9.54
C LEU A 38 -0.97 1.68 10.61
N LYS A 39 0.35 1.58 10.41
CA LYS A 39 1.28 1.02 11.39
C LYS A 39 1.30 1.83 12.69
N GLY A 40 1.22 3.16 12.60
CA GLY A 40 1.10 4.03 13.78
C GLY A 40 -0.21 3.84 14.56
N GLN A 41 -1.21 3.20 13.96
CA GLN A 41 -2.52 2.92 14.56
C GLN A 41 -2.69 1.44 14.98
N ASP A 42 -1.61 0.67 15.09
CA ASP A 42 -1.65 -0.78 15.40
C ASP A 42 -2.51 -1.12 16.64
N ALA A 43 -2.45 -0.30 17.69
CA ALA A 43 -3.27 -0.47 18.90
C ALA A 43 -4.79 -0.38 18.63
N ASN A 44 -5.19 0.32 17.57
CA ASN A 44 -6.57 0.55 17.18
C ASN A 44 -7.04 -0.41 16.07
N LEU A 45 -6.13 -1.16 15.45
CA LEU A 45 -6.41 -2.05 14.33
C LEU A 45 -6.44 -3.51 14.78
N GLN A 46 -7.41 -4.26 14.25
CA GLN A 46 -7.49 -5.71 14.47
C GLN A 46 -6.67 -6.45 13.42
N PHE A 47 -6.78 -6.05 12.15
CA PHE A 47 -5.88 -6.43 11.07
C PHE A 47 -6.06 -5.48 9.88
N VAL A 48 -5.08 -5.48 8.98
CA VAL A 48 -5.11 -4.84 7.67
C VAL A 48 -4.93 -5.93 6.62
N PHE A 49 -5.84 -6.01 5.65
CA PHE A 49 -5.74 -6.95 4.53
C PHE A 49 -5.85 -6.21 3.22
N MET A 50 -4.98 -6.52 2.26
CA MET A 50 -4.91 -5.78 1.02
C MET A 50 -4.66 -6.69 -0.15
N THR A 51 -5.37 -6.44 -1.23
CA THR A 51 -5.30 -7.18 -2.49
C THR A 51 -4.65 -6.28 -3.54
N GLY A 52 -3.85 -6.90 -4.42
CA GLY A 52 -3.22 -6.22 -5.56
C GLY A 52 -3.71 -6.84 -6.87
N VAL A 53 -3.67 -6.04 -7.93
CA VAL A 53 -3.90 -6.47 -9.31
C VAL A 53 -2.73 -7.32 -9.81
N THR A 54 -1.52 -7.10 -9.28
CA THR A 54 -0.32 -7.84 -9.68
C THR A 54 0.37 -8.56 -8.52
N LYS A 55 1.06 -9.66 -8.85
CA LYS A 55 2.02 -10.31 -7.94
C LYS A 55 3.36 -9.56 -7.94
N PHE A 56 3.42 -8.32 -7.46
CA PHE A 56 4.71 -7.72 -7.14
C PHE A 56 5.29 -8.38 -5.88
N SER A 57 6.00 -9.51 -6.06
CA SER A 57 6.62 -10.26 -4.96
C SER A 57 7.99 -9.73 -4.50
N LYS A 58 8.48 -8.58 -4.97
CA LYS A 58 9.87 -8.13 -4.69
C LYS A 58 10.12 -6.62 -4.55
N VAL A 59 9.10 -5.77 -4.51
CA VAL A 59 9.32 -4.38 -4.08
C VAL A 59 9.01 -4.33 -2.60
N SER A 60 10.05 -4.18 -1.78
CA SER A 60 9.94 -4.14 -0.34
C SER A 60 9.25 -2.85 0.10
N LEU A 61 7.92 -2.78 -0.05
CA LEU A 61 7.08 -1.79 0.65
C LEU A 61 7.21 -1.95 2.18
N PHE A 62 7.74 -3.09 2.61
CA PHE A 62 7.95 -3.49 4.01
C PHE A 62 9.41 -3.43 4.46
N SER A 63 10.33 -2.80 3.72
CA SER A 63 11.68 -2.61 4.26
C SER A 63 11.59 -1.50 5.30
N GLY A 64 11.99 -1.85 6.52
CA GLY A 64 11.99 -0.97 7.69
C GLY A 64 12.60 0.39 7.45
#